data_AF-A0A351BJN9-F1
#
_entry.id   AF-A0A351BJN9-F1
#
_cell.length_a   1.000
_cell.length_b   1.000
_cell.length_c   1.000
_cell.angle_alpha   90.00
_cell.angle_beta   90.00
_cell.angle_gamma   90.00
#
_symmetry.space_group_name_H-M   'P 1'
#
loop_
_entity.id
_entity.type
_entity.pdbx_description
1 polymer ?
#
loop_
_entity_poly.entity_id
_entity_poly.type
_entity_poly.pdbx_seq_one_letter_code
_entity_poly.pdbx_strand_id
1 'polypeptide(L)' 'MIDWSTCPAVECHPDVVSGAWVFRSTRVPVAALFENLEAGATLVEFVQWFPGVSLEQAKSVLEHAARSSLAAA' A
#
# COMPACT_ATOMS: atom_id res chain seq x y z
N MET A 1 -3.74 -6.23 13.85
CA MET A 1 -3.31 -4.95 13.24
C MET A 1 -2.14 -5.26 12.33
N ILE A 2 -2.14 -4.79 11.08
CA ILE A 2 -1.09 -5.12 10.10
C ILE A 2 0.20 -4.38 10.49
N ASP A 3 1.29 -5.12 10.68
CA ASP A 3 2.62 -4.53 10.88
C ASP A 3 3.24 -4.21 9.50
N TRP A 4 3.06 -2.98 9.06
CA TRP A 4 3.57 -2.49 7.78
C TRP A 4 5.08 -2.32 7.73
N SER A 5 5.78 -2.29 8.88
CA SER A 5 7.24 -2.15 8.91
C SER A 5 7.98 -3.35 8.31
N THR A 6 7.28 -4.48 8.18
CA THR A 6 7.79 -5.72 7.56
C THR A 6 7.46 -5.85 6.06
N CYS A 7 6.76 -4.86 5.48
CA CYS A 7 6.47 -4.83 4.05
C CYS A 7 7.50 -3.94 3.31
N PRO A 8 8.31 -4.49 2.39
CA PRO A 8 9.35 -3.71 1.71
C PRO A 8 8.79 -2.70 0.71
N ALA A 9 7.54 -2.85 0.26
CA ALA A 9 6.90 -1.98 -0.71
C ALA A 9 6.46 -0.62 -0.14
N VAL A 10 6.50 -0.45 1.18
CA VAL A 10 6.02 0.74 1.87
C VAL A 10 7.10 1.32 2.78
N GLU A 11 6.93 2.59 3.14
CA GLU A 11 7.75 3.27 4.12
C GLU A 11 6.92 4.29 4.91
N CYS A 12 7.44 4.70 6.06
CA CYS A 12 6.85 5.70 6.93
C CYS A 12 7.97 6.63 7.38
N HIS A 13 7.80 7.94 7.16
CA HIS A 13 8.74 8.96 7.59
C HIS A 13 7.96 10.15 8.15
N PRO A 14 8.35 10.75 9.30
CA PRO A 14 7.61 11.87 9.90
C PRO A 14 7.35 13.03 8.92
N ASP A 15 8.32 13.31 8.05
CA ASP A 15 8.26 14.39 7.07
C ASP A 15 7.46 14.05 5.79
N VAL A 16 7.00 12.81 5.66
CA VAL A 16 6.24 12.32 4.50
C VAL A 16 4.82 12.05 4.93
N VAL A 17 3.89 12.87 4.43
CA VAL A 17 2.44 12.73 4.68
C VAL A 17 2.14 12.55 6.18
N SER A 18 2.79 13.37 7.02
CA SER A 18 2.63 13.35 8.48
C SER A 18 2.85 11.99 9.15
N GLY A 19 3.76 11.17 8.60
CA GLY A 19 4.06 9.83 9.13
C GLY A 19 3.07 8.75 8.70
N ALA A 20 2.24 8.97 7.68
CA ALA A 20 1.43 7.91 7.11
C ALA A 20 2.31 6.86 6.40
N TRP A 21 1.84 5.60 6.37
CA TRP A 21 2.43 4.59 5.50
C TRP A 21 2.14 4.93 4.04
N VAL A 22 3.20 5.08 3.26
CA VAL A 22 3.14 5.39 1.83
C VAL A 22 3.83 4.29 1.04
N PHE A 23 3.51 4.16 -0.25
CA PHE A 23 4.32 3.36 -1.15
C PHE A 23 5.73 3.92 -1.21
N ARG A 24 6.73 3.04 -1.12
CA ARG A 24 8.14 3.40 -1.09
C ARG A 24 8.52 4.30 -2.27
N SER A 25 9.28 5.36 -1.97
CA SER A 25 9.70 6.38 -2.94
C SER A 25 8.55 7.20 -3.55
N THR A 26 7.39 7.22 -2.88
CA THR A 26 6.23 8.02 -3.30
C THR A 26 5.65 8.78 -2.11
N ARG A 27 4.65 9.63 -2.38
CA ARG A 27 3.79 10.22 -1.34
C ARG A 27 2.38 9.64 -1.37
N VAL A 28 2.19 8.49 -2.03
CA VAL A 28 0.88 7.85 -2.21
C VAL A 28 0.60 7.00 -0.97
N PRO A 29 -0.44 7.32 -0.17
CA PRO A 29 -0.77 6.55 1.02
C PRO A 29 -1.15 5.11 0.68
N VAL A 30 -0.80 4.16 1.54
CA VAL A 30 -1.28 2.77 1.44
C VAL A 30 -2.81 2.71 1.49
N ALA A 31 -3.43 3.58 2.31
CA ALA A 31 -4.89 3.72 2.39
C ALA A 31 -5.53 4.00 1.02
N ALA A 32 -4.88 4.79 0.16
CA ALA A 32 -5.39 5.12 -1.16
C ALA A 32 -5.58 3.87 -2.03
N LEU A 33 -4.73 2.83 -1.89
CA LEU A 33 -4.95 1.57 -2.61
C LEU A 33 -6.31 0.96 -2.23
N PHE A 34 -6.57 0.81 -0.92
CA PHE A 34 -7.80 0.18 -0.44
C PHE A 34 -9.03 1.02 -0.74
N GLU A 35 -8.96 2.35 -0.57
CA GLU A 35 -10.05 3.27 -0.92
C GLU A 35 -10.43 3.18 -2.41
N ASN A 36 -9.44 3.07 -3.31
CA ASN A 36 -9.69 2.92 -4.75
C ASN A 36 -10.27 1.54 -5.09
N LEU A 37 -9.80 0.47 -4.43
CA LEU A 37 -10.36 -0.88 -4.59
C LEU A 37 -11.81 -0.96 -4.09
N GLU A 38 -12.12 -0.31 -2.96
CA GLU A 38 -13.48 -0.19 -2.44
C GLU A 38 -14.41 0.57 -3.39
N ALA A 39 -13.87 1.57 -4.10
CA ALA A 39 -14.57 2.30 -5.15
C ALA A 39 -14.73 1.52 -6.47
N GLY A 40 -14.22 0.28 -6.54
CA GLY A 40 -14.36 -0.61 -7.70
C GLY A 40 -13.22 -0.51 -8.72
N ALA A 41 -12.14 0.19 -8.41
CA ALA A 41 -10.96 0.23 -9.28
C ALA A 41 -10.25 -1.12 -9.31
N THR A 42 -9.61 -1.41 -10.43
CA THR A 42 -8.65 -2.51 -10.57
C THR A 42 -7.24 -2.07 -10.16
N LEU A 43 -6.35 -3.04 -9.90
CA LEU A 43 -4.93 -2.76 -9.63
C LEU A 43 -4.25 -2.02 -10.79
N VAL A 44 -4.65 -2.33 -12.03
CA VAL A 44 -4.08 -1.73 -13.24
C VAL A 44 -4.48 -0.26 -13.34
N GLU A 45 -5.74 0.06 -13.08
CA GLU A 45 -6.22 1.45 -13.06
C GLU A 45 -5.54 2.27 -11.96
N PHE A 46 -5.37 1.68 -10.77
CA PHE A 46 -4.68 2.34 -9.66
C PHE A 46 -3.25 2.77 -10.04
N VAL A 47 -2.45 1.87 -10.61
CA VAL A 47 -1.05 2.21 -10.98
C VAL A 47 -0.97 3.14 -12.18
N GLN A 48 -2.01 3.21 -13.01
CA GLN A 48 -2.12 4.21 -14.08
C GLN A 48 -2.37 5.62 -13.50
N TRP A 49 -3.18 5.74 -12.46
CA TRP A 49 -3.42 7.02 -11.78
C TRP A 49 -2.25 7.46 -10.90
N PHE A 50 -1.50 6.49 -10.36
CA PHE A 50 -0.34 6.72 -9.52
C PHE A 50 0.93 6.11 -10.14
N PRO A 51 1.52 6.72 -11.18
CA PRO A 51 2.64 6.13 -11.93
C PRO A 51 3.93 5.95 -11.11
N GLY A 52 4.02 6.55 -9.92
CA GLY A 52 5.12 6.29 -8.98
C GLY A 52 4.99 4.95 -8.24
N VAL A 53 3.81 4.32 -8.26
CA VAL A 53 3.56 3.02 -7.66
C VAL A 53 3.61 1.96 -8.74
N SER A 54 4.55 1.02 -8.62
CA SER A 54 4.60 -0.13 -9.52
C SER A 54 3.50 -1.14 -9.20
N LEU A 55 3.11 -1.92 -10.21
CA LEU A 55 2.17 -3.03 -10.04
C LEU A 55 2.66 -4.05 -8.99
N GLU A 56 3.96 -4.30 -8.96
CA GLU A 56 4.58 -5.22 -7.99
C GLU A 56 4.54 -4.67 -6.56
N GLN A 57 4.72 -3.36 -6.37
CA GLN A 57 4.51 -2.73 -5.05
C GLN A 57 3.04 -2.85 -4.60
N ALA A 58 2.08 -2.58 -5.49
CA ALA A 58 0.65 -2.70 -5.19
C ALA A 58 0.28 -4.15 -4.79
N LYS A 59 0.76 -5.14 -5.54
CA LYS A 59 0.58 -6.57 -5.19
C LYS A 59 1.21 -6.92 -3.86
N SER A 60 2.45 -6.46 -3.61
CA SER A 60 3.17 -6.75 -2.36
C SER A 60 2.41 -6.22 -1.13
N VAL A 61 1.77 -5.06 -1.24
CA VAL A 61 0.89 -4.52 -0.18
C VAL A 61 -0.33 -5.42 0.06
N LEU A 62 -1.00 -5.88 -1.01
CA LEU A 62 -2.14 -6.78 -0.89
C LEU A 62 -1.76 -8.14 -0.27
N GLU A 63 -0.67 -8.74 -0.75
CA GLU A 63 -0.14 -10.00 -0.22
C GLU A 63 0.26 -9.86 1.25
N HIS A 64 0.84 -8.72 1.62
CA HIS A 64 1.20 -8.44 3.01
C HIS A 64 -0.03 -8.35 3.90
N ALA A 65 -1.04 -7.57 3.48
CA ALA A 65 -2.30 -7.46 4.20
C ALA A 65 -2.99 -8.84 4.35
N ALA A 66 -3.03 -9.63 3.28
CA ALA A 66 -3.58 -10.98 3.30
C ALA A 66 -2.80 -11.89 4.27
N ARG A 67 -1.47 -11.89 4.23
CA ARG A 67 -0.63 -12.69 5.14
C ARG A 67 -0.80 -12.27 6.60
N SER A 68 -0.86 -10.97 6.87
CA SER A 68 -1.12 -10.43 8.20
C SER A 68 -2.53 -10.74 8.70
N SER A 69 -3.48 -11.02 7.81
CA SER A 69 -4.83 -11.50 8.16
C SER A 69 -4.86 -13.00 8.48
N LEU A 70 -3.89 -13.76 7.96
CA LEU A 70 -3.75 -15.20 8.16
C LEU A 70 -2.93 -15.55 9.43
N ALA A 71 -2.52 -14.55 10.22
CA ALA A 71 -1.78 -14.72 11.46
C ALA A 71 -2.72 -14.60 12.70
N ALA A 72 -2.75 -15.69 13.47
CA ALA A 72 -3.49 -16.00 14.71
C ALA A 72 -5.00 -16.26 14.58
N ALA A 73 -5.33 -17.54 14.34
CA ALA A 73 -6.08 -18.30 15.35
C ALA A 73 -5.06 -18.99 16.28
#